data_AF-A0A1R1LYT2-F1
#
_entry.id   AF-A0A1R1LYT2-F1
#
_cell.length_a   1.000
_cell.length_b   1.000
_cell.length_c   1.000
_cell.angle_alpha   90.00
_cell.angle_beta   90.00
_cell.angle_gamma   90.00
#
_symmetry.space_group_name_H-M   'P 1'
#
loop_
_entity.id
_entity.type
_entity.pdbx_description
1 polymer ?
#
loop_
_entity_poly.entity_id
_entity_poly.type
_entity_poly.pdbx_seq_one_letter_code
_entity_poly.pdbx_strand_id
1 'polypeptide(L)'
;MNISLSNSLRATEVLRIVKDAASDSTLCCQSERQFALVKIALLKSQRADLSIQLQDAQGSLLKQVIPRRKNKPESPASEELSNSQIKAIKTLESAFRQCQAEKLSIVGFSDGLVALPEKLGLSLAVLSSTSALDVDASDVYKGFESDCDED
;
A
#
# COMPACT_ATOMS: atom_id res chain seq x y z
N MET A 1 -13.83 23.12 -9.94
CA MET A 1 -15.25 23.33 -10.27
C MET A 1 -16.06 22.13 -9.81
N ASN A 2 -17.23 22.29 -9.20
CA ASN A 2 -18.06 21.16 -8.77
C ASN A 2 -19.14 20.88 -9.83
N ILE A 3 -19.29 19.62 -10.22
CA ILE A 3 -20.25 19.16 -11.23
C ILE A 3 -21.16 18.11 -10.58
N SER A 4 -22.41 18.47 -10.34
CA SER A 4 -23.39 17.57 -9.74
C SER A 4 -23.96 16.60 -10.76
N LEU A 5 -23.94 15.31 -10.44
CA LEU A 5 -24.43 14.23 -11.28
C LEU A 5 -25.81 13.77 -10.78
N SER A 6 -26.78 13.71 -11.69
CA SER A 6 -28.10 13.19 -11.37
C SER A 6 -28.11 11.66 -11.29
N ASN A 7 -28.95 11.11 -10.41
CA ASN A 7 -29.03 9.66 -10.18
C ASN A 7 -29.55 8.88 -11.39
N SER A 8 -30.22 9.53 -12.34
CA SER A 8 -30.79 8.93 -13.55
C SER A 8 -29.81 8.75 -14.71
N LEU A 9 -28.58 9.24 -14.60
CA LEU A 9 -27.61 9.19 -15.70
C LEU A 9 -27.20 7.76 -16.04
N ARG A 10 -27.18 7.46 -17.34
CA ARG A 10 -26.69 6.18 -17.87
C ARG A 10 -25.18 6.19 -17.98
N ALA A 11 -24.57 5.01 -18.00
CA ALA A 11 -23.11 4.85 -18.06
C ALA A 11 -22.47 5.58 -19.26
N THR A 12 -23.15 5.65 -20.40
CA THR A 12 -22.67 6.37 -21.60
C THR A 12 -22.63 7.89 -21.39
N GLU A 13 -23.59 8.44 -20.66
CA GLU A 13 -23.69 9.87 -20.35
C GLU A 13 -22.64 10.24 -19.30
N VAL A 14 -22.49 9.43 -18.26
CA VAL A 14 -21.44 9.59 -17.24
C VAL A 14 -20.05 9.59 -17.90
N LEU A 15 -19.80 8.69 -18.85
CA LEU A 15 -18.52 8.65 -19.55
C LEU A 15 -18.26 9.90 -20.40
N ARG A 16 -19.28 10.48 -21.03
CA ARG A 16 -19.15 11.75 -21.76
C ARG A 16 -18.83 12.90 -20.80
N ILE A 17 -19.58 13.02 -19.71
CA ILE A 17 -19.35 14.07 -18.69
C ILE A 17 -17.94 13.98 -18.14
N VAL A 18 -17.45 12.78 -17.84
CA VAL A 18 -16.07 12.57 -17.35
C VAL A 18 -15.02 12.99 -18.39
N LYS A 19 -15.26 12.71 -19.68
CA LYS A 19 -14.34 13.09 -20.75
C LYS A 19 -14.30 14.60 -21.00
N ASP A 20 -15.46 15.26 -20.90
CA ASP A 20 -15.60 16.68 -21.24
C ASP A 20 -15.39 17.60 -20.03
N ALA A 21 -15.35 17.04 -18.81
CA ALA A 21 -15.08 17.80 -17.60
C ALA A 21 -13.72 18.48 -17.66
N ALA A 22 -13.66 19.75 -17.23
CA ALA A 22 -12.42 20.50 -17.11
C ALA A 22 -11.52 19.87 -16.03
N SER A 23 -10.20 19.95 -16.23
CA SER A 23 -9.23 19.48 -15.24
C SER A 23 -9.45 20.10 -13.85
N ASP A 24 -9.11 19.36 -12.81
CA ASP A 24 -9.31 19.73 -11.41
C ASP A 24 -10.78 19.95 -11.00
N SER A 25 -11.73 19.47 -11.81
CA SER A 25 -13.14 19.43 -11.42
C SER A 25 -13.42 18.29 -10.45
N THR A 26 -14.45 18.48 -9.62
CA THR A 26 -14.97 17.51 -8.68
C THR A 26 -16.37 17.08 -9.11
N LEU A 27 -16.56 15.79 -9.36
CA LEU A 27 -17.85 15.22 -9.73
C LEU A 27 -18.59 14.78 -8.46
N CYS A 28 -19.73 15.41 -8.17
CA CYS A 28 -20.53 15.15 -6.97
C CYS A 28 -21.66 14.18 -7.27
N CYS A 29 -21.70 13.06 -6.56
CA CYS A 29 -22.69 11.99 -6.67
C CYS A 29 -23.58 11.97 -5.42
N GLN A 30 -24.85 11.60 -5.57
CA GLN A 30 -25.79 11.46 -4.44
C GLN A 30 -26.18 9.99 -4.16
N SER A 31 -25.60 9.04 -4.90
CA SER A 31 -25.83 7.61 -4.71
C SER A 31 -24.55 6.81 -4.93
N GLU A 32 -24.42 5.70 -4.21
CA GLU A 32 -23.27 4.81 -4.35
C GLU A 32 -23.17 4.22 -5.76
N ARG A 33 -24.31 3.93 -6.39
CA ARG A 33 -24.37 3.44 -7.76
C ARG A 33 -23.73 4.42 -8.75
N GLN A 34 -24.07 5.70 -8.67
CA GLN A 34 -23.46 6.73 -9.51
C GLN A 34 -21.96 6.88 -9.20
N PHE A 35 -21.61 6.90 -7.92
CA PHE A 35 -20.21 6.99 -7.49
C PHE A 35 -19.34 5.86 -8.07
N ALA A 36 -19.86 4.62 -8.08
CA ALA A 36 -19.18 3.48 -8.69
C ALA A 36 -19.07 3.61 -10.23
N LEU A 37 -20.13 4.07 -10.90
CA LEU A 37 -20.11 4.29 -12.35
C LEU A 37 -19.08 5.34 -12.76
N VAL A 38 -18.99 6.44 -12.01
CA VAL A 38 -18.01 7.51 -12.27
C VAL A 38 -16.59 7.01 -12.04
N LYS A 39 -16.34 6.21 -11.00
CA LYS A 39 -15.02 5.56 -10.79
C LYS A 39 -14.60 4.74 -12.00
N ILE A 40 -15.50 3.92 -12.54
CA ILE A 40 -15.23 3.10 -13.73
C ILE A 40 -14.98 4.00 -14.94
N ALA A 41 -15.76 5.07 -15.11
CA ALA A 41 -15.60 6.01 -16.22
C ALA A 41 -14.25 6.76 -16.15
N LEU A 42 -13.79 7.16 -14.97
CA LEU A 42 -12.48 7.78 -14.76
C LEU A 42 -11.34 6.84 -15.15
N LEU A 43 -11.40 5.59 -14.69
CA LEU A 43 -10.41 4.57 -15.06
C LEU A 43 -10.38 4.32 -16.58
N LYS A 44 -11.55 4.20 -17.21
CA LYS A 44 -11.66 3.98 -18.67
C LYS A 44 -11.18 5.17 -19.50
N SER A 45 -11.36 6.39 -19.00
CA SER A 45 -10.94 7.62 -19.68
C SER A 45 -9.52 8.05 -19.30
N GLN A 46 -8.85 7.33 -18.39
CA GLN A 46 -7.52 7.63 -17.88
C GLN A 46 -7.38 9.07 -17.33
N ARG A 47 -8.49 9.64 -16.83
CA ARG A 47 -8.54 10.98 -16.24
C ARG A 47 -8.04 10.92 -14.80
N ALA A 48 -6.77 11.28 -14.60
CA ALA A 48 -6.10 11.36 -13.30
C ALA A 48 -6.03 12.79 -12.75
N ASP A 49 -6.87 13.69 -13.27
CA ASP A 49 -6.95 15.11 -12.97
C ASP A 49 -8.30 15.52 -12.37
N LEU A 50 -9.23 14.57 -12.20
CA LEU A 50 -10.58 14.81 -11.68
C LEU A 50 -10.79 14.15 -10.32
N SER A 51 -11.52 14.82 -9.44
CA SER A 51 -11.96 14.28 -8.15
C SER A 51 -13.41 13.79 -8.21
N ILE A 52 -13.80 12.91 -7.29
CA ILE A 52 -15.19 12.47 -7.12
C ILE A 52 -15.60 12.53 -5.66
N GLN A 53 -16.85 12.90 -5.41
CA GLN A 53 -17.45 12.96 -4.09
C GLN A 53 -18.78 12.22 -4.08
N LEU A 54 -19.07 11.50 -3.01
CA LEU A 54 -20.39 11.03 -2.65
C LEU A 54 -20.90 11.91 -1.53
N GLN A 55 -22.06 12.51 -1.72
CA GLN A 55 -22.73 13.36 -0.75
C GLN A 55 -24.05 12.73 -0.31
N ASP A 56 -24.49 13.04 0.90
CA ASP A 56 -25.82 12.72 1.38
C ASP A 56 -26.89 13.67 0.80
N ALA A 57 -28.15 13.48 1.18
CA ALA A 57 -29.25 14.34 0.73
C ALA A 57 -29.16 15.79 1.23
N GLN A 58 -28.37 16.05 2.27
CA GLN A 58 -28.13 17.37 2.85
C GLN A 58 -26.86 18.03 2.28
N GLY A 59 -26.18 17.37 1.33
CA GLY A 59 -24.93 17.84 0.72
C GLY A 59 -23.68 17.56 1.55
N SER A 60 -23.79 16.83 2.66
CA SER A 60 -22.63 16.45 3.48
C SER A 60 -21.80 15.39 2.78
N LEU A 61 -20.48 15.52 2.86
CA LEU A 61 -19.55 14.59 2.23
C LEU A 61 -19.53 13.23 2.96
N LEU A 62 -19.84 12.16 2.25
CA LEU A 62 -19.77 10.78 2.73
C LEU A 62 -18.48 10.08 2.31
N LYS A 63 -18.07 10.22 1.04
CA LYS A 63 -16.85 9.59 0.48
C LYS A 63 -16.21 10.51 -0.54
N GLN A 64 -14.88 10.51 -0.64
CA GLN A 64 -14.16 11.26 -1.67
C GLN A 64 -13.03 10.42 -2.25
N VAL A 65 -12.78 10.58 -3.56
CA VAL A 65 -11.52 10.16 -4.18
C VAL A 65 -10.93 11.34 -4.91
N ILE A 66 -9.68 11.65 -4.55
CA ILE A 66 -8.90 12.76 -5.11
C ILE A 66 -7.81 12.13 -5.98
N PRO A 67 -7.52 12.71 -7.16
CA PRO A 67 -6.43 12.23 -7.99
C PRO A 67 -5.10 12.38 -7.26
N ARG A 68 -4.28 11.33 -7.27
CA ARG A 68 -2.89 11.39 -6.81
C ARG A 68 -2.10 12.25 -7.80
N ARG A 69 -2.01 13.55 -7.53
CA ARG A 69 -1.10 14.45 -8.26
C ARG A 69 0.33 14.00 -7.96
N LYS A 70 1.06 13.54 -8.99
CA LYS A 70 2.45 13.09 -8.86
C LYS A 70 3.42 14.18 -8.35
N ASN A 71 2.98 15.45 -8.31
CA ASN A 71 3.79 16.60 -7.93
C ASN A 71 3.11 17.47 -6.85
N LYS A 72 2.85 16.93 -5.65
CA LYS A 72 2.71 17.79 -4.47
C LYS A 72 3.61 17.26 -3.35
N PRO A 73 4.59 18.04 -2.88
CA PRO A 73 5.41 17.65 -1.75
C PRO A 73 4.57 17.70 -0.47
N GLU A 74 4.66 16.60 0.28
CA GLU A 74 4.56 16.42 1.73
C GLU A 74 3.49 17.18 2.54
N SER A 75 2.65 16.40 3.23
CA SER A 75 2.11 16.70 4.55
C SER A 75 2.12 15.39 5.38
N PRO A 76 2.18 15.47 6.72
CA PRO A 76 2.98 14.59 7.57
C PRO A 76 2.41 13.17 7.65
N ALA A 77 3.32 12.19 7.68
CA ALA A 77 3.11 10.79 8.04
C ALA A 77 1.74 10.22 7.62
N SER A 78 1.59 9.95 6.32
CA SER A 78 0.65 8.90 5.93
C SER A 78 1.17 7.61 6.59
N GLU A 79 0.40 7.02 7.51
CA GLU A 79 0.66 5.70 8.12
C GLU A 79 0.70 4.55 7.08
N GLU A 80 0.58 4.89 5.79
CA GLU A 80 0.62 3.98 4.68
C GLU A 80 2.04 3.85 4.13
N LEU A 81 2.51 2.61 4.00
CA LEU A 81 3.77 2.31 3.32
C LEU A 81 3.75 2.84 1.89
N SER A 82 4.84 3.50 1.49
CA SER A 82 5.06 3.90 0.11
C SER A 82 5.13 2.67 -0.82
N ASN A 83 4.83 2.88 -2.11
CA ASN A 83 4.95 1.82 -3.12
C ASN A 83 6.36 1.20 -3.15
N SER A 84 7.40 2.00 -2.89
CA SER A 84 8.79 1.51 -2.81
C SER A 84 9.02 0.62 -1.58
N GLN A 85 8.49 1.01 -0.42
CA GLN A 85 8.54 0.18 0.80
C GLN A 85 7.76 -1.13 0.62
N ILE A 86 6.56 -1.08 0.03
CA ILE A 86 5.79 -2.30 -0.31
C ILE A 86 6.59 -3.22 -1.24
N LYS A 87 7.29 -2.66 -2.23
CA LYS A 87 8.13 -3.45 -3.13
C LYS A 87 9.29 -4.10 -2.37
N ALA A 88 9.95 -3.38 -1.47
CA ALA A 88 11.03 -3.93 -0.64
C ALA A 88 10.53 -5.10 0.23
N ILE A 89 9.36 -4.97 0.86
CA ILE A 89 8.74 -6.05 1.65
C ILE A 89 8.48 -7.28 0.76
N LYS A 90 7.92 -7.11 -0.43
CA LYS A 90 7.69 -8.24 -1.35
C LYS A 90 8.98 -8.93 -1.79
N THR A 91 10.05 -8.16 -1.97
CA THR A 91 11.37 -8.73 -2.25
C THR A 91 11.88 -9.55 -1.07
N LEU A 92 11.73 -9.04 0.16
CA LEU A 92 12.09 -9.77 1.37
C LEU A 92 11.29 -11.07 1.54
N GLU A 93 9.97 -11.02 1.30
CA GLU A 93 9.11 -12.21 1.29
C GLU A 93 9.57 -13.26 0.26
N SER A 94 9.97 -12.81 -0.93
CA SER A 94 10.50 -13.71 -1.97
C SER A 94 11.81 -14.36 -1.54
N ALA A 95 12.70 -13.61 -0.87
CA ALA A 95 13.95 -14.14 -0.35
C ALA A 95 13.69 -15.23 0.72
N PHE A 96 12.77 -14.99 1.66
CA PHE A 96 12.41 -15.99 2.67
C PHE A 96 11.76 -17.24 2.06
N ARG A 97 10.95 -17.10 1.01
CA ARG A 97 10.43 -18.27 0.27
C ARG A 97 11.56 -19.09 -0.37
N GLN A 98 12.59 -18.43 -0.90
CA GLN A 98 13.75 -19.11 -1.45
C GLN A 98 14.53 -19.85 -0.34
N CYS A 99 14.75 -19.23 0.81
CA CYS A 99 15.33 -19.90 1.98
C CYS A 99 14.53 -21.14 2.38
N GLN A 100 13.20 -21.05 2.43
CA GLN A 100 12.34 -22.18 2.74
C GLN A 100 12.44 -23.30 1.70
N ALA A 101 12.51 -22.97 0.40
CA ALA A 101 12.66 -23.96 -0.67
C ALA A 101 13.96 -24.76 -0.55
N GLU A 102 15.03 -24.10 -0.10
CA GLU A 102 16.34 -24.70 0.17
C GLU A 102 16.45 -25.32 1.58
N LYS A 103 15.35 -25.35 2.35
CA LYS A 103 15.28 -25.90 3.71
C LYS A 103 16.25 -25.19 4.68
N LEU A 104 16.33 -23.87 4.56
CA LEU A 104 17.02 -23.00 5.49
C LEU A 104 16.02 -22.42 6.50
N SER A 105 16.34 -22.55 7.78
CA SER A 105 15.68 -21.83 8.87
C SER A 105 16.40 -20.52 9.14
N ILE A 106 15.64 -19.44 9.29
CA ILE A 106 16.12 -18.14 9.73
C ILE A 106 15.75 -17.96 11.21
N VAL A 107 16.72 -17.67 12.07
CA VAL A 107 16.55 -17.47 13.51
C VAL A 107 17.00 -16.07 13.88
N GLY A 108 16.18 -15.35 14.65
CA GLY A 108 16.55 -14.04 15.19
C GLY A 108 17.19 -14.13 16.55
N PHE A 109 18.26 -13.35 16.73
CA PHE A 109 18.96 -13.09 17.99
C PHE A 109 18.85 -11.61 18.34
N SER A 110 19.34 -11.22 19.52
CA SER A 110 19.33 -9.82 19.98
C SER A 110 20.18 -8.90 19.09
N ASP A 111 21.21 -9.45 18.43
CA ASP A 111 22.21 -8.74 17.64
C ASP A 111 22.11 -8.99 16.13
N GLY A 112 21.23 -9.90 15.67
CA GLY A 112 21.15 -10.20 14.25
C GLY A 112 20.23 -11.35 13.86
N LEU A 113 20.33 -11.75 12.60
CA LEU A 113 19.59 -12.87 12.02
C LEU A 113 20.60 -13.93 11.55
N VAL A 114 20.34 -15.21 11.82
CA VAL A 114 21.21 -16.32 11.43
C VAL A 114 20.44 -17.31 10.57
N ALA A 115 21.02 -17.73 9.45
CA ALA A 115 20.50 -18.76 8.56
C ALA A 115 21.19 -20.12 8.80
N LEU A 116 20.41 -21.19 8.92
CA LEU A 116 20.92 -22.55 9.12
C LEU A 116 20.12 -23.60 8.35
N PRO A 117 20.75 -24.71 7.90
CA PRO A 117 20.01 -25.82 7.32
C PRO A 117 19.11 -26.53 8.35
N GLU A 118 17.84 -26.73 8.02
CA GLU A 118 16.82 -27.34 8.91
C GLU A 118 17.23 -28.70 9.47
N LYS A 119 18.03 -29.48 8.70
CA LYS A 119 18.49 -30.82 9.08
C LYS A 119 19.35 -30.84 10.35
N LEU A 120 19.99 -29.72 10.68
CA LEU A 120 20.83 -29.62 11.88
C LEU A 120 19.98 -29.34 13.14
N GLY A 121 18.75 -28.86 12.99
CA GLY A 121 17.90 -28.47 14.11
C GLY A 121 18.35 -27.18 14.81
N LEU A 122 17.68 -26.83 15.91
CA LEU A 122 17.85 -25.56 16.64
C LEU A 122 18.61 -25.73 17.97
N SER A 123 19.62 -26.60 18.01
CA SER A 123 20.43 -26.76 19.23
C SER A 123 21.51 -25.67 19.35
N LEU A 124 21.87 -25.29 20.58
CA LEU A 124 22.92 -24.28 20.84
C LEU A 124 24.26 -24.63 20.17
N ALA A 125 24.60 -25.93 20.09
CA ALA A 125 25.82 -26.41 19.45
C ALA A 125 25.83 -26.19 17.93
N VAL A 126 24.66 -26.21 17.29
CA VAL A 126 24.49 -25.98 15.85
C VAL A 126 24.55 -24.50 15.52
N LEU A 127 24.02 -23.66 16.41
CA LEU A 127 24.09 -22.20 16.27
C LEU A 127 25.52 -21.67 16.34
N SER A 128 26.41 -22.36 17.08
CA SER A 128 27.85 -22.07 17.12
C SER A 128 28.68 -22.82 16.06
N SER A 129 28.03 -23.50 15.10
CA SER A 129 28.72 -24.29 14.07
C SER A 129 29.09 -23.45 12.84
N THR A 130 30.08 -23.91 12.07
CA THR A 130 30.49 -23.28 10.79
C THR A 130 29.41 -23.31 9.70
N SER A 131 28.31 -24.03 9.93
CA SER A 131 27.16 -24.11 9.02
C SER A 131 26.08 -23.08 9.33
N ALA A 132 26.20 -22.36 10.45
CA ALA A 132 25.40 -21.18 10.74
C ALA A 132 26.02 -19.98 9.99
N LEU A 133 25.20 -19.28 9.21
CA LEU A 133 25.62 -18.10 8.46
C LEU A 133 24.88 -16.88 8.98
N ASP A 134 25.64 -15.87 9.36
CA ASP A 134 25.09 -14.57 9.74
C ASP A 134 24.47 -13.88 8.52
N VAL A 135 23.32 -13.25 8.73
CA VAL A 135 22.57 -12.52 7.71
C VAL A 135 22.87 -11.05 7.91
N ASP A 136 23.57 -10.46 6.94
CA ASP A 136 23.77 -9.01 6.88
C ASP A 136 22.42 -8.31 6.74
N ALA A 137 21.95 -7.76 7.85
CA ALA A 137 20.70 -7.01 7.92
C ALA A 137 20.89 -5.51 7.67
N SER A 138 22.13 -5.04 7.43
CA SER A 138 22.47 -3.64 7.18
C SER A 138 21.84 -2.66 8.18
N ASP A 139 21.84 -3.03 9.47
CA ASP A 139 21.24 -2.28 10.58
C ASP A 139 19.72 -2.04 10.47
N VAL A 140 19.03 -2.74 9.55
CA VAL A 140 17.57 -2.63 9.35
C VAL A 140 16.81 -3.54 10.32
N TYR A 141 17.40 -4.67 10.73
CA TYR A 141 16.78 -5.56 11.70
C TYR A 141 16.94 -5.00 13.12
N LYS A 142 15.83 -4.90 13.84
CA LYS A 142 15.80 -4.57 15.27
C LYS A 142 15.12 -5.71 16.02
N GLY A 143 15.81 -6.27 17.00
CA GLY A 143 15.25 -7.29 17.89
C GLY A 143 14.16 -6.71 18.78
N PHE A 144 13.21 -7.54 19.20
CA PHE A 144 12.11 -7.11 20.08
C PHE A 144 12.59 -6.58 21.45
N GLU A 145 13.76 -7.02 21.91
CA GLU A 145 14.37 -6.56 23.16
C GLU A 145 15.18 -5.26 23.00
N SER A 146 15.40 -4.79 21.78
CA SER A 146 16.25 -3.63 21.50
C SER A 146 15.60 -2.28 21.87
N ASP A 147 14.30 -2.26 22.18
CA ASP A 147 13.52 -1.04 22.49
C ASP A 147 13.04 -0.97 23.96
N CYS A 148 13.53 -1.84 24.86
CA CYS A 148 13.13 -1.82 26.28
C CYS A 148 13.97 -0.92 27.20
N ASP A 149 15.06 -0.34 26.71
CA ASP A 149 15.86 0.60 27.48
C ASP A 149 15.88 1.96 26.76
N GLU A 150 15.06 2.90 27.24
CA GLU A 150 15.40 4.33 27.33
C GLU A 150 14.32 5.03 28.17
N ASP A 151 14.77 5.63 29.27
CA ASP A 151 14.04 6.31 30.37
C ASP A 151 13.03 7.40 29.97
#